data_AF-A0A656JLP1-F1
#
_entry.id   AF-A0A656JLP1-F1
#
_cell.length_a   1.000
_cell.length_b   1.000
_cell.length_c   1.000
_cell.angle_alpha   90.00
_cell.angle_beta   90.00
_cell.angle_gamma   90.00
#
_symmetry.space_group_name_H-M   'P 1'
#
loop_
_entity.id
_entity.type
_entity.pdbx_description
1 polymer ?
#
loop_
_entity_poly.entity_id
_entity_poly.type
_entity_poly.pdbx_seq_one_letter_code
_entity_poly.pdbx_strand_id
1 'polypeptide(L)' 'NNGEGEAITEDTTKAPLTPYASDKLASEFYLDFYRRQHGLEPVIFRFFNIFGPRQDPSSPYSGVISIFAERLQNGL' A
#
# COMPACT_ATOMS: atom_id res chain seq x y z
N ASN A 1 -12.55 -6.85 9.04
CA ASN A 1 -13.03 -5.46 9.01
C ASN A 1 -11.81 -4.57 8.82
N ASN A 2 -11.80 -3.67 7.84
CA ASN A 2 -10.63 -2.91 7.38
C ASN A 2 -10.36 -1.65 8.25
N GLY A 3 -10.66 -1.71 9.55
CA GLY A 3 -10.62 -0.52 10.41
C GLY A 3 -11.68 0.53 10.03
N GLU A 4 -12.87 0.11 9.57
CA GLU A 4 -13.91 1.05 9.16
C GLU A 4 -14.28 2.02 10.29
N GLY A 5 -13.90 3.29 10.10
CA GLY A 5 -14.19 4.41 11.01
C GLY A 5 -13.08 4.77 11.99
N GLU A 6 -11.99 4.01 12.06
CA GLU A 6 -10.89 4.25 13.01
C GLU A 6 -9.54 4.45 12.30
N ALA A 7 -8.67 5.25 12.91
CA ALA A 7 -7.31 5.42 12.41
C ALA A 7 -6.50 4.13 12.59
N ILE A 8 -5.84 3.68 11.53
CA ILE A 8 -4.93 2.52 11.60
C ILE A 8 -3.55 2.99 12.03
N THR A 9 -2.97 2.29 13.00
CA THR A 9 -1.60 2.51 13.47
C THR A 9 -0.70 1.37 13.00
N GLU A 10 0.61 1.54 13.16
CA GLU A 10 1.59 0.51 12.80
C GLU A 10 1.41 -0.78 13.62
N ASP A 11 0.85 -0.67 14.83
CA ASP A 11 0.61 -1.77 15.76
C ASP A 11 -0.71 -2.51 15.52
N THR A 12 -1.64 -1.95 14.74
CA THR A 12 -2.91 -2.61 14.40
C THR A 12 -2.67 -4.03 13.89
N THR A 13 -3.46 -4.99 14.38
CA THR A 13 -3.34 -6.41 14.02
C THR A 13 -3.48 -6.60 12.51
N LYS A 14 -2.52 -7.31 11.92
CA LYS A 14 -2.45 -7.54 10.47
C LYS A 14 -3.28 -8.77 10.13
N ALA A 15 -4.32 -8.59 9.32
CA ALA A 15 -5.18 -9.65 8.80
C ALA A 15 -5.34 -9.46 7.28
N PRO A 16 -4.33 -9.86 6.47
CA PRO A 16 -4.34 -9.59 5.03
C PRO A 16 -5.54 -10.28 4.35
N LEU A 17 -6.25 -9.52 3.52
CA LEU A 17 -7.43 -10.00 2.78
C LEU A 17 -7.14 -10.40 1.33
N THR A 18 -5.92 -10.14 0.85
CA THR A 18 -5.52 -10.40 -0.54
C THR A 18 -4.12 -11.02 -0.59
N PRO A 19 -3.78 -11.78 -1.65
CA PRO A 19 -2.43 -12.31 -1.82
C PRO A 19 -1.35 -11.23 -1.84
N TYR A 20 -1.65 -10.08 -2.45
CA TYR A 20 -0.75 -8.91 -2.46
C TYR A 20 -0.46 -8.40 -1.03
N ALA A 21 -1.49 -8.30 -0.17
CA ALA A 21 -1.30 -7.88 1.21
C ALA A 21 -0.45 -8.89 2.00
N SER A 22 -0.65 -10.20 1.77
CA SER A 22 0.16 -11.25 2.37
C SER A 22 1.63 -11.17 1.95
N ASP A 23 1.90 -10.92 0.67
CA ASP A 23 3.25 -10.75 0.12
C ASP A 23 3.98 -9.53 0.72
N LYS A 24 3.28 -8.40 0.84
CA LYS A 24 3.83 -7.20 1.49
C LYS A 24 4.13 -7.41 2.97
N LEU A 25 3.25 -8.10 3.69
CA LEU A 25 3.49 -8.44 5.09
C LEU A 25 4.66 -9.42 5.25
N ALA A 26 4.80 -10.40 4.35
CA ALA A 26 5.92 -11.33 4.35
C ALA A 26 7.27 -10.60 4.21
N SER A 27 7.32 -9.56 3.37
CA SER A 27 8.51 -8.71 3.22
C SER A 27 8.95 -8.06 4.54
N GLU A 28 8.01 -7.63 5.39
CA GLU A 28 8.35 -7.08 6.72
C GLU A 28 8.97 -8.15 7.64
N PHE A 29 8.47 -9.39 7.60
CA PHE A 29 9.05 -10.49 8.39
C PHE A 29 10.47 -10.84 7.94
N TYR A 30 10.75 -10.80 6.64
CA TYR A 30 12.12 -10.96 6.14
C TYR A 30 13.03 -9.85 6.64
N LEU A 31 12.60 -8.59 6.55
CA LEU A 31 13.39 -7.46 7.04
C LEU A 31 13.68 -7.55 8.53
N ASP A 32 12.72 -8.00 9.35
CA ASP A 32 12.96 -8.26 10.77
C ASP A 32 13.96 -9.41 11.01
N PHE A 33 13.90 -10.49 10.22
CA PHE A 33 14.91 -11.54 10.27
C PHE A 33 16.31 -10.98 9.98
N TYR A 34 16.48 -10.22 8.90
CA TYR A 34 17.77 -9.63 8.54
C TYR A 34 18.27 -8.62 9.57
N ARG A 35 17.36 -7.86 10.20
CA ARG A 35 17.70 -6.99 11.34
C ARG A 35 18.30 -7.80 12.49
N ARG A 36 17.63 -8.88 12.90
CA ARG A 36 18.08 -9.72 14.04
C ARG A 36 19.34 -10.52 13.74
N GLN A 37 19.52 -11.02 12.52
CA GLN A 37 20.64 -11.90 12.16
C GLN A 37 21.87 -11.14 11.67
N HIS A 38 21.68 -9.98 11.06
CA HIS A 38 22.74 -9.28 10.33
C HIS A 38 22.88 -7.80 10.72
N GLY A 39 22.09 -7.29 11.67
CA GLY A 39 22.17 -5.90 12.12
C GLY A 39 21.70 -4.88 11.08
N LEU A 40 20.89 -5.31 10.11
CA LEU A 40 20.25 -4.39 9.16
C LEU A 40 19.24 -3.50 9.91
N GLU A 41 19.20 -2.20 9.63
CA GLU A 41 18.22 -1.27 10.22
C GLU A 41 17.22 -0.79 9.14
N PRO A 42 16.19 -1.58 8.81
CA PRO A 42 15.25 -1.24 7.76
C PRO A 42 14.21 -0.20 8.23
N VAL A 43 13.77 0.65 7.29
CA VAL A 43 12.59 1.51 7.46
C VAL A 43 11.50 1.02 6.53
N ILE A 44 10.30 0.76 7.07
CA ILE A 44 9.17 0.20 6.33
C ILE A 44 8.15 1.31 6.08
N PHE A 45 7.84 1.58 4.81
CA PHE A 45 6.80 2.51 4.42
C PHE A 45 5.53 1.76 4.00
N ARG A 46 4.44 1.94 4.76
CA ARG A 46 3.11 1.43 4.43
C ARG A 46 2.30 2.54 3.77
N PHE A 47 2.39 2.63 2.44
CA PHE A 47 1.72 3.70 1.71
C PHE A 47 0.20 3.52 1.65
N PHE A 48 -0.52 4.63 1.79
CA PHE A 48 -1.97 4.70 1.65
C PHE A 48 -2.29 5.51 0.38
N ASN A 49 -2.96 4.88 -0.59
CA ASN A 49 -3.55 5.51 -1.77
C ASN A 49 -2.69 6.63 -2.39
N ILE A 50 -1.46 6.29 -2.80
CA ILE A 50 -0.58 7.25 -3.50
C ILE A 50 -1.30 7.78 -4.74
N PHE A 51 -1.18 9.08 -5.00
CA PHE A 51 -1.63 9.73 -6.22
C PHE A 51 -0.69 10.88 -6.60
N GLY A 52 -0.70 11.28 -7.88
CA GLY A 52 0.04 12.45 -8.34
C GLY A 52 0.54 12.35 -9.78
N PRO A 53 1.30 13.37 -10.24
CA PRO A 53 1.83 13.41 -11.60
C PRO A 53 2.64 12.16 -11.96
N ARG A 54 2.44 11.65 -13.18
CA ARG A 54 3.08 10.44 -13.75
C ARG A 54 2.51 9.10 -13.27
N GLN A 55 1.40 9.07 -12.54
CA GLN A 55 0.62 7.82 -12.47
C GLN A 55 0.10 7.49 -13.87
N ASP A 56 0.30 6.25 -14.30
CA ASP A 56 -0.22 5.74 -15.58
C ASP A 56 -1.73 5.49 -15.45
N PRO A 57 -2.59 6.33 -16.07
CA PRO A 57 -4.04 6.18 -15.96
C PRO A 57 -4.55 4.94 -16.74
N SER A 58 -3.77 4.42 -17.69
CA SER A 58 -4.17 3.27 -18.53
C SER A 58 -4.01 1.91 -17.84
N SER A 59 -3.30 1.86 -16.71
CA SER A 59 -3.12 0.63 -15.94
C SER A 59 -4.46 0.16 -15.34
N PRO A 60 -4.83 -1.12 -15.43
CA PRO A 60 -6.02 -1.65 -14.76
C PRO A 60 -5.91 -1.59 -13.22
N TYR A 61 -4.71 -1.34 -12.70
CA TYR A 61 -4.42 -1.11 -11.28
C TYR A 61 -4.18 0.37 -10.97
N SER A 62 -4.50 1.28 -11.90
CA SER A 62 -4.32 2.71 -11.68
C SER A 62 -5.19 3.20 -10.52
N GLY A 63 -4.67 4.17 -9.78
CA GLY A 63 -5.37 4.74 -8.64
C GLY A 63 -6.70 5.35 -9.07
N VAL A 64 -7.74 5.20 -8.23
CA VAL A 64 -9.09 5.71 -8.51
C VAL A 64 -9.10 7.22 -8.86
N ILE A 65 -8.19 7.99 -8.26
CA ILE A 65 -8.03 9.43 -8.52
C ILE A 65 -7.62 9.69 -9.97
N SER A 66 -6.70 8.89 -10.53
CA SER A 66 -6.25 9.03 -11.92
C SER A 66 -7.36 8.69 -12.91
N ILE A 67 -8.11 7.63 -12.63
CA ILE A 67 -9.28 7.23 -13.44
C ILE A 67 -10.36 8.34 -13.42
N PHE A 68 -10.61 8.94 -12.26
CA PHE A 68 -11.62 10.00 -12.13
C PHE A 68 -11.16 11.28 -12.83
N ALA A 69 -9.89 11.66 -12.70
CA ALA A 69 -9.33 12.83 -13.37
C ALA A 69 -9.39 12.69 -14.89
N GLU A 70 -9.06 11.51 -15.44
CA GLU A 70 -9.17 11.22 -16.87
C GLU A 70 -10.62 11.32 -17.36
N ARG A 71 -11.57 10.73 -16.63
CA ARG A 71 -13.00 10.80 -16.98
C ARG A 71 -13.52 12.24 -16.99
N LEU A 72 -13.17 13.03 -15.97
CA LEU A 72 -13.53 14.45 -15.89
C LEU A 72 -12.95 15.24 -17.09
N GLN A 73 -11.70 14.98 -17.46
CA GLN A 73 -11.07 15.62 -18.63
C GLN A 73 -11.77 15.24 -19.95
N ASN A 74 -12.32 14.03 -20.03
CA ASN A 74 -13.07 13.53 -21.20
C ASN A 74 -14.56 13.92 -21.21
N GLY A 75 -15.01 14.76 -20.27
CA GLY A 75 -16.37 15.32 -20.25
C GLY A 75 -17.45 14.43 -19.62
N LEU A 76 -17.05 13.48 -18.77
CA LEU A 76 -17.94 12.78 -17.82
C LEU A 76 -18.06 13.53 -16.49
#